data_AF-A0A6I2L675-F1
#
_entry.id   AF-A0A6I2L675-F1
#
_cell.length_a   1.000
_cell.length_b   1.000
_cell.length_c   1.000
_cell.angle_alpha   90.00
_cell.angle_beta   90.00
_cell.angle_gamma   90.00
#
_symmetry.space_group_name_H-M   'P 1'
#
loop_
_entity.id
_entity.type
_entity.pdbx_description
1 polymer ?
#
loop_
_entity_poly.entity_id
_entity_poly.type
_entity_poly.pdbx_seq_one_letter_code
_entity_poly.pdbx_strand_id
1 'polypeptide(L)'
;MSGFPRDVSHHESLLRELKADRELAIEYFKLAIQTLGNRKELAGGVSALTTLQEAYGNLALLAAQADPAIPAFETATEYSDWSLQHS
;
A
#
# COMPACT_ATOMS: atom_id res chain seq x y z
N MET A 1 -33.55 -12.12 -19.85
CA MET A 1 -33.34 -11.71 -18.45
C MET A 1 -31.97 -11.07 -18.37
N SER A 2 -31.92 -9.76 -18.15
CA SER A 2 -30.67 -9.03 -17.97
C SER A 2 -30.02 -9.51 -16.68
N GLY A 3 -28.82 -10.08 -16.76
CA GLY A 3 -28.07 -10.53 -15.59
C GLY A 3 -27.78 -9.35 -14.66
N PHE A 4 -27.98 -9.54 -13.36
CA PHE A 4 -27.61 -8.54 -12.35
C PHE A 4 -26.11 -8.22 -12.50
N PRO A 5 -25.70 -6.93 -12.40
CA PRO A 5 -24.29 -6.57 -12.47
C PRO A 5 -23.54 -7.33 -11.38
N ARG A 6 -22.41 -7.94 -11.75
CA ARG A 6 -21.54 -8.69 -10.85
C ARG A 6 -21.05 -7.75 -9.76
N ASP A 7 -21.40 -8.03 -8.51
CA ASP A 7 -20.91 -7.31 -7.33
C ASP A 7 -19.37 -7.41 -7.31
N VAL A 8 -18.69 -6.26 -7.31
CA VAL A 8 -17.22 -6.21 -7.31
C VAL A 8 -16.76 -6.21 -5.86
N SER A 9 -15.85 -7.12 -5.51
CA SER A 9 -15.33 -7.16 -4.13
C SER A 9 -14.65 -5.84 -3.77
N HIS A 10 -14.73 -5.44 -2.49
CA HIS A 10 -14.06 -4.23 -2.00
C HIS A 10 -12.57 -4.22 -2.33
N HIS A 11 -11.89 -5.38 -2.29
CA HIS A 11 -10.48 -5.51 -2.65
C HIS A 11 -10.22 -5.17 -4.12
N GLU A 12 -10.98 -5.77 -5.04
CA GLU A 12 -10.84 -5.46 -6.47
C GLU A 12 -11.16 -4.00 -6.79
N SER A 13 -12.12 -3.41 -6.08
CA SER A 13 -12.45 -1.99 -6.22
C SER A 13 -11.29 -1.11 -5.77
N LEU A 14 -10.70 -1.40 -4.60
CA LEU A 14 -9.55 -0.68 -4.07
C LEU A 14 -8.34 -0.77 -5.01
N LEU A 15 -8.05 -1.97 -5.54
CA LEU A 15 -6.97 -2.14 -6.52
C LEU A 15 -7.18 -1.30 -7.79
N ARG A 16 -8.43 -1.18 -8.26
CA ARG A 16 -8.76 -0.33 -9.43
C ARG A 16 -8.61 1.14 -9.10
N GLU A 17 -9.06 1.57 -7.94
CA GLU A 17 -8.98 2.96 -7.48
C GLU A 17 -7.52 3.40 -7.34
N LEU A 18 -6.68 2.60 -6.66
CA LEU A 18 -5.26 2.86 -6.49
C LEU A 18 -4.50 2.91 -7.82
N LYS A 19 -4.90 2.12 -8.82
CA LYS A 19 -4.32 2.15 -10.18
C LYS A 19 -4.79 3.36 -10.99
N ALA A 20 -6.00 3.84 -10.74
CA ALA A 20 -6.61 4.96 -11.47
C ALA A 20 -6.15 6.32 -10.91
N ASP A 21 -5.87 6.39 -9.60
CA ASP A 21 -5.46 7.60 -8.91
C ASP A 21 -4.11 7.39 -8.21
N ARG A 22 -3.07 7.96 -8.83
CA ARG A 22 -1.69 7.87 -8.34
C ARG A 22 -1.46 8.73 -7.10
N GLU A 23 -2.12 9.88 -7.00
CA GLU A 23 -1.98 10.76 -5.82
C GLU A 23 -2.58 10.06 -4.59
N LEU A 24 -3.75 9.44 -4.76
CA LEU A 24 -4.34 8.58 -3.74
C LEU A 24 -3.38 7.46 -3.33
N ALA A 25 -2.77 6.75 -4.29
CA ALA A 25 -1.83 5.67 -3.98
C ALA A 25 -0.60 6.16 -3.20
N ILE A 26 -0.08 7.35 -3.50
CA ILE A 26 1.05 7.97 -2.78
C ILE A 26 0.64 8.33 -1.34
N GLU A 27 -0.53 8.95 -1.15
CA GLU A 27 -1.00 9.29 0.20
C GLU A 27 -1.33 8.05 1.03
N TYR A 28 -1.91 7.03 0.40
CA TYR A 28 -2.18 5.74 1.05
C TYR A 28 -0.87 5.03 1.45
N PHE A 29 0.14 5.11 0.58
CA PHE A 29 1.49 4.61 0.88
C PHE A 29 2.11 5.33 2.08
N LYS A 30 2.08 6.67 2.12
CA LYS A 30 2.61 7.45 3.26
C LYS A 30 1.93 7.08 4.57
N LEU A 31 0.60 6.95 4.55
CA LEU A 31 -0.16 6.54 5.73
C LEU A 31 0.29 5.16 6.20
N ALA A 32 0.42 4.19 5.29
CA ALA A 32 0.87 2.85 5.61
C ALA A 32 2.28 2.85 6.26
N ILE A 33 3.21 3.65 5.73
CA ILE A 33 4.56 3.83 6.31
C ILE A 33 4.50 4.42 7.72
N GLN A 34 3.67 5.46 7.96
CA GLN A 34 3.50 6.05 9.29
C GLN A 34 2.96 5.02 10.29
N THR A 35 2.01 4.19 9.86
CA THR A 35 1.40 3.14 10.68
C THR A 35 2.41 2.08 11.13
N LEU A 36 3.46 1.80 10.35
CA LEU A 36 4.48 0.81 10.73
C LEU A 36 5.22 1.18 12.03
N GLY A 37 5.36 2.48 12.32
CA GLY A 37 5.98 2.97 13.57
C GLY A 37 5.19 2.62 14.84
N ASN A 38 3.96 2.10 14.71
CA ASN A 38 3.13 1.67 15.82
C ASN A 38 2.94 0.15 15.83
N ARG A 39 3.51 -0.55 16.81
CA ARG A 39 3.40 -2.02 16.93
C ARG A 39 1.97 -2.55 17.00
N LYS A 40 0.99 -1.76 17.45
CA LYS A 40 -0.43 -2.17 17.47
C LYS A 40 -1.09 -2.11 16.10
N GLU A 41 -0.55 -1.30 15.20
CA GLU A 41 -1.13 -1.06 13.87
C GLU A 41 -0.26 -1.63 12.74
N LEU A 42 0.94 -2.13 13.07
CA LEU A 42 1.90 -2.75 12.14
C LEU A 42 1.23 -3.69 11.13
N ALA A 43 0.37 -4.60 11.59
CA ALA A 43 -0.33 -5.54 10.70
C ALA A 43 -1.23 -4.83 9.68
N GLY A 44 -1.88 -3.73 10.07
CA GLY A 44 -2.67 -2.89 9.16
C GLY A 44 -1.81 -2.17 8.13
N GLY A 45 -0.68 -1.61 8.57
CA GLY A 45 0.30 -0.98 7.67
C GLY A 45 0.87 -1.95 6.63
N VAL A 46 1.28 -3.15 7.05
CA VAL A 46 1.80 -4.20 6.15
C VAL A 46 0.72 -4.67 5.16
N SER A 47 -0.54 -4.80 5.61
CA SER A 47 -1.67 -5.14 4.73
C SER A 47 -1.90 -4.09 3.64
N ALA A 48 -1.85 -2.80 4.01
CA ALA A 48 -1.98 -1.70 3.06
C ALA A 48 -0.82 -1.66 2.05
N LEU A 49 0.42 -1.87 2.51
CA LEU A 49 1.58 -1.96 1.62
C LEU A 49 1.49 -3.16 0.67
N THR A 50 0.99 -4.30 1.13
CA THR A 50 0.76 -5.47 0.28
C THR A 50 -0.25 -5.16 -0.82
N THR A 51 -1.34 -4.46 -0.49
CA THR A 51 -2.36 -4.04 -1.45
C THR A 51 -1.78 -3.07 -2.50
N LEU A 52 -0.94 -2.12 -2.10
CA LEU A 52 -0.23 -1.23 -3.03
C LEU A 52 0.75 -1.99 -3.92
N GLN A 53 1.46 -2.98 -3.37
CA GLN A 53 2.36 -3.85 -4.11
C GLN A 53 1.60 -4.68 -5.15
N GLU A 54 0.41 -5.20 -4.83
CA GLU A 54 -0.46 -5.86 -5.82
C GLU A 54 -0.94 -4.90 -6.91
N ALA A 55 -1.20 -3.64 -6.55
CA ALA A 55 -1.65 -2.64 -7.51
C ALA A 55 -0.54 -2.19 -8.47
N TYR A 56 0.71 -2.06 -8.00
CA TYR A 56 1.81 -1.46 -8.75
C TYR A 56 2.91 -2.46 -9.18
N GLY A 57 2.89 -3.68 -8.65
CA GLY A 57 3.92 -4.70 -8.84
C GLY A 57 5.13 -4.56 -7.90
N ASN A 58 5.50 -3.33 -7.54
CA ASN A 58 6.48 -3.01 -6.51
C ASN A 58 6.18 -1.64 -5.88
N LEU A 59 6.84 -1.34 -4.76
CA LEU A 59 6.64 -0.11 -3.98
C LEU A 59 7.68 0.98 -4.24
N ALA A 60 8.80 0.68 -4.92
CA ALA A 60 9.91 1.61 -5.08
C ALA A 60 9.50 2.91 -5.79
N LEU A 61 8.59 2.83 -6.78
CA LEU A 61 8.07 4.01 -7.47
C LEU A 61 7.19 4.88 -6.56
N LEU A 62 6.40 4.29 -5.69
CA LEU A 62 5.56 5.03 -4.74
C LEU A 62 6.44 5.70 -3.68
N ALA A 63 7.44 4.99 -3.17
CA ALA A 63 8.40 5.50 -2.21
C ALA A 63 9.15 6.73 -2.74
N ALA A 64 9.70 6.65 -3.95
CA ALA A 64 10.46 7.74 -4.58
C ALA A 64 9.64 9.03 -4.78
N GLN A 65 8.31 8.91 -4.83
CA GLN A 65 7.40 10.05 -5.00
C GLN A 65 6.76 10.53 -3.70
N ALA A 66 6.76 9.68 -2.67
CA ALA A 66 6.15 10.00 -1.40
C ALA A 66 7.01 11.00 -0.62
N ASP A 67 8.26 10.63 -0.34
CA ASP A 67 9.21 11.46 0.37
C ASP A 67 10.63 10.91 0.14
N PRO A 68 11.63 11.75 -0.18
CA PRO A 68 13.02 11.30 -0.36
C PRO A 68 13.65 10.65 0.88
N ALA A 69 13.09 10.84 2.09
CA ALA A 69 13.55 10.20 3.31
C ALA A 69 13.04 8.76 3.48
N ILE A 70 12.01 8.36 2.72
CA ILE A 70 11.49 6.98 2.78
C ILE A 70 12.39 6.08 1.94
N PRO A 71 12.94 4.99 2.52
CA PRO A 71 13.73 4.02 1.74
C PRO A 71 12.92 3.47 0.57
N ALA A 72 13.53 3.33 -0.61
CA ALA A 72 12.86 2.87 -1.83
C ALA A 72 12.82 1.33 -1.93
N PHE A 73 12.30 0.65 -0.92
CA PHE A 73 12.13 -0.80 -0.93
C PHE A 73 11.06 -1.23 -1.95
N GLU A 74 11.20 -2.45 -2.47
CA GLU A 74 10.32 -2.95 -3.52
C GLU A 74 9.09 -3.66 -2.95
N THR A 75 9.19 -4.19 -1.73
CA THR A 75 8.20 -5.08 -1.14
C THR A 75 7.70 -4.64 0.24
N ALA A 76 6.47 -5.03 0.58
CA ALA A 76 5.90 -4.79 1.91
C ALA A 76 6.71 -5.47 3.03
N THR A 77 7.32 -6.62 2.73
CA THR A 77 8.17 -7.36 3.69
C THR A 77 9.41 -6.57 4.06
N GLU A 78 10.11 -5.95 3.10
CA GLU A 78 11.28 -5.13 3.38
C GLU A 78 10.94 -3.94 4.28
N TYR A 79 9.78 -3.28 4.07
CA TYR A 79 9.32 -2.22 4.96
C TYR A 79 8.98 -2.73 6.36
N SER A 80 8.34 -3.89 6.47
CA SER A 80 8.04 -4.52 7.76
C SER A 80 9.33 -4.84 8.52
N ASP A 81 10.29 -5.47 7.86
CA ASP A 81 11.58 -5.85 8.44
C ASP A 81 12.38 -4.62 8.88
N TRP A 82 12.42 -3.59 8.03
CA TRP A 82 13.03 -2.31 8.35
C TRP A 82 12.37 -1.67 9.57
N SER A 83 11.04 -1.61 9.62
CA SER A 83 10.32 -1.04 10.76
C SER A 83 10.62 -1.79 12.04
N LEU A 84 10.67 -3.12 12.02
CA LEU A 84 10.93 -3.95 13.21
C LEU A 84 12.37 -3.78 13.74
N GLN A 85 13.32 -3.44 12.87
CA GLN A 85 14.70 -3.17 13.26
C GLN A 85 14.88 -1.76 13.87
N HIS A 86 13.95 -0.84 13.62
CA HIS A 86 14.05 0.57 14.00
C HIS A 86 12.95 1.03 14.99
N SER A 87 12.08 0.13 15.44
CA SER A 87 10.97 0.37 16.38
C SER A 87 11.28 0.08 17.84
#